data_AF-A0A159Z1I4-F1
#
_entry.id   AF-A0A159Z1I4-F1
#
_cell.length_a   1.000
_cell.length_b   1.000
_cell.length_c   1.000
_cell.angle_alpha   90.00
_cell.angle_beta   90.00
_cell.angle_gamma   90.00
#
_symmetry.space_group_name_H-M   'P 1'
#
loop_
_entity.id
_entity.type
_entity.pdbx_description
1 polymer ?
#
loop_
_entity_poly.entity_id
_entity_poly.type
_entity_poly.pdbx_seq_one_letter_code
_entity_poly.pdbx_strand_id
1 'polypeptide(L)'
;MSETDTTPRPGLPARLFDIFRLVAVIEGVTTLLLFLVAMPVKYLLGAPGLVQLAGPVHGYAFLAYAALMVAALWGRGWGVADWLRTFGASLVPFGTFLNDPFLKRRRAADGRA
;
A
#
# COMPACT_ATOMS: atom_id res chain seq x y z
N MET A 1 -6.09 43.88 3.45
CA MET A 1 -6.02 43.20 4.76
C MET A 1 -6.74 41.88 4.64
N SER A 2 -5.99 40.85 4.25
CA SER A 2 -6.23 39.42 4.50
C SER A 2 -4.87 38.79 4.29
N GLU A 3 -4.18 38.52 5.40
CA GLU A 3 -2.97 37.70 5.41
C GLU A 3 -3.30 36.37 4.72
N THR A 4 -2.62 36.08 3.62
CA THR A 4 -2.52 34.72 3.11
C THR A 4 -1.76 33.94 4.16
N ASP A 5 -2.49 33.13 4.93
CA ASP A 5 -1.92 32.15 5.85
C ASP A 5 -0.97 31.23 5.07
N THR A 6 0.33 31.53 5.09
CA THR A 6 1.41 30.73 4.48
C THR A 6 1.92 29.67 5.44
N THR A 7 1.12 29.22 6.42
CA THR A 7 1.56 28.18 7.34
C THR A 7 1.95 26.95 6.51
N PRO A 8 3.21 26.48 6.59
CA PRO A 8 3.61 25.23 5.98
C PRO A 8 2.73 24.15 6.60
N ARG A 9 1.81 23.57 5.81
CA ARG A 9 1.10 22.37 6.25
C ARG A 9 2.21 21.38 6.60
N PRO A 10 2.22 20.77 7.80
CA PRO A 10 3.23 19.78 8.12
C PRO A 10 3.03 18.63 7.14
N GLY A 11 3.81 18.68 6.05
CA GLY A 11 3.90 17.61 5.09
C GLY A 11 4.36 16.42 5.90
N LEU A 12 3.53 15.39 5.91
CA LEU A 12 3.86 14.12 6.56
C LEU A 12 5.32 13.77 6.26
N PRO A 13 6.15 13.42 7.27
CA PRO A 13 7.59 13.32 7.10
C PRO A 13 7.89 12.36 5.95
N ALA A 14 8.89 12.68 5.13
CA ALA A 14 9.30 11.85 3.99
C ALA A 14 9.45 10.36 4.34
N ARG A 15 9.81 10.08 5.60
CA ARG A 15 9.89 8.75 6.22
C ARG A 15 8.58 7.97 6.20
N LEU A 16 7.42 8.61 6.42
CA LEU A 16 6.14 7.90 6.45
C LEU A 16 5.74 7.37 5.07
N PHE A 17 6.03 8.11 4.00
CA PHE A 17 5.84 7.60 2.64
C PHE A 17 6.77 6.41 2.32
N ASP A 18 8.01 6.43 2.82
CA ASP A 18 8.94 5.31 2.66
C ASP A 18 8.51 4.08 3.45
N ILE A 19 8.00 4.28 4.68
CA ILE A 19 7.40 3.21 5.50
C ILE A 19 6.18 2.63 4.79
N PHE A 20 5.29 3.46 4.25
CA PHE A 20 4.16 3.00 3.46
C PHE A 20 4.60 2.13 2.28
N ARG A 21 5.61 2.56 1.52
CA ARG A 21 6.14 1.76 0.40
C ARG A 21 6.77 0.44 0.85
N LEU A 22 7.47 0.42 1.98
CA LEU A 22 7.98 -0.82 2.55
C LEU A 22 6.85 -1.78 2.93
N VAL A 23 5.83 -1.28 3.63
CA VAL A 23 4.66 -2.08 4.02
C VAL A 23 3.85 -2.54 2.81
N ALA A 24 3.74 -1.73 1.76
CA ALA A 24 3.15 -2.14 0.49
C ALA A 24 3.88 -3.34 -0.12
N VAL A 25 5.22 -3.32 -0.15
CA VAL A 25 6.00 -4.48 -0.64
C VAL A 25 5.76 -5.71 0.24
N ILE A 26 5.76 -5.56 1.57
CA ILE A 26 5.47 -6.66 2.50
C ILE A 26 4.09 -7.25 2.25
N GLU A 27 3.06 -6.39 2.18
CA GLU A 27 1.69 -6.78 1.85
C GLU A 27 1.66 -7.55 0.52
N GLY A 28 2.25 -7.00 -0.54
CA GLY A 28 2.30 -7.64 -1.85
C GLY A 28 2.98 -9.02 -1.82
N VAL A 29 4.06 -9.18 -1.05
CA VAL A 29 4.69 -10.50 -0.83
C VAL A 29 3.75 -11.45 -0.09
N THR A 30 3.07 -11.00 0.95
CA THR A 30 2.10 -11.85 1.68
C THR A 30 0.91 -12.24 0.79
N THR A 31 0.48 -11.36 -0.11
CA THR A 31 -0.58 -11.62 -1.10
C THR A 31 -0.12 -12.70 -2.09
N LEU A 32 1.10 -12.60 -2.61
CA LEU A 32 1.65 -13.64 -3.48
C LEU A 32 1.79 -14.99 -2.76
N LEU A 33 2.29 -15.00 -1.51
CA LEU A 33 2.40 -16.23 -0.72
C LEU A 33 1.03 -16.84 -0.43
N LEU A 34 0.04 -16.02 -0.06
CA LEU A 34 -1.30 -16.50 0.22
C LEU A 34 -1.96 -17.10 -1.05
N PHE A 35 -1.97 -16.34 -2.15
CA PHE A 35 -2.72 -16.73 -3.35
C PHE A 35 -1.96 -17.71 -4.27
N LEU A 36 -0.64 -17.62 -4.39
CA LEU A 36 0.14 -18.47 -5.31
C LEU A 36 0.79 -19.67 -4.62
N VAL A 37 0.82 -19.72 -3.28
CA VAL A 37 1.38 -20.86 -2.55
C VAL A 37 0.32 -21.50 -1.65
N ALA A 38 -0.21 -20.76 -0.67
CA ALA A 38 -1.11 -21.36 0.33
C ALA A 38 -2.42 -21.87 -0.29
N MET A 39 -3.02 -21.13 -1.23
CA MET A 39 -4.25 -21.55 -1.90
C MET A 39 -4.04 -22.78 -2.81
N PRO A 40 -3.03 -22.84 -3.70
CA PRO A 40 -2.72 -24.08 -4.43
C PRO A 40 -2.44 -25.27 -3.52
N VAL A 41 -1.67 -25.10 -2.44
CA VAL A 41 -1.42 -26.19 -1.48
C VAL A 41 -2.72 -26.67 -0.82
N LYS A 42 -3.61 -25.74 -0.42
CA LYS A 42 -4.91 -26.10 0.16
C LYS A 42 -5.75 -26.94 -0.79
N TYR A 43 -5.85 -26.55 -2.07
CA TYR A 43 -6.74 -27.23 -3.02
C TYR A 43 -6.13 -28.45 -3.69
N LEU A 44 -4.84 -28.43 -4.01
CA LEU A 44 -4.15 -29.52 -4.71
C LEU A 44 -3.68 -30.63 -3.76
N LEU A 45 -3.26 -30.27 -2.54
CA LEU A 45 -2.71 -31.22 -1.57
C LEU A 45 -3.66 -31.47 -0.39
N GLY A 46 -4.83 -30.82 -0.36
CA GLY A 46 -5.79 -30.96 0.74
C GLY A 46 -5.27 -30.47 2.10
N ALA A 47 -4.21 -29.65 2.11
CA ALA A 47 -3.50 -29.25 3.32
C ALA A 47 -3.80 -27.78 3.69
N PRO A 48 -4.78 -27.49 4.56
CA PRO A 48 -5.20 -26.11 4.86
C PRO A 48 -4.26 -25.35 5.79
N GLY A 49 -3.26 -26.02 6.40
CA GLY A 49 -2.39 -25.43 7.43
C GLY A 49 -1.67 -24.16 6.98
N LEU A 50 -1.21 -24.10 5.72
CA LEU A 50 -0.57 -22.88 5.19
C LEU A 50 -1.52 -21.69 5.13
N VAL A 51 -2.80 -21.91 4.81
CA VAL A 51 -3.80 -20.82 4.76
C VAL A 51 -4.14 -20.32 6.16
N GLN A 52 -4.17 -21.21 7.16
CA GLN A 52 -4.43 -20.82 8.56
C GLN A 52 -3.32 -19.91 9.12
N LEU A 53 -2.09 -20.02 8.61
CA LEU A 53 -0.99 -19.12 8.95
C LEU A 53 -0.94 -17.89 8.03
N ALA A 54 -0.94 -18.10 6.72
CA ALA A 54 -0.77 -17.04 5.73
C ALA A 54 -1.95 -16.06 5.70
N GLY A 55 -3.18 -16.53 5.96
CA GLY A 55 -4.39 -15.72 5.97
C GLY A 55 -4.32 -14.59 7.00
N PRO A 56 -4.14 -14.87 8.31
CA PRO A 56 -3.97 -13.83 9.32
C PRO A 56 -2.76 -12.92 9.08
N VAL A 57 -1.61 -13.48 8.66
CA VAL A 57 -0.41 -12.69 8.34
C VAL A 57 -0.69 -11.68 7.24
N HIS A 58 -1.32 -12.10 6.14
CA HIS A 58 -1.73 -11.23 5.06
C HIS A 58 -2.78 -10.21 5.53
N GLY A 59 -3.79 -10.63 6.30
CA GLY A 59 -4.82 -9.74 6.82
C GLY A 59 -4.25 -8.60 7.66
N TYR A 60 -3.31 -8.87 8.56
CA TYR A 60 -2.63 -7.83 9.33
C TYR A 60 -1.76 -6.93 8.45
N ALA A 61 -1.03 -7.50 7.48
CA ALA A 61 -0.25 -6.72 6.53
C ALA A 61 -1.13 -5.78 5.69
N PHE A 62 -2.30 -6.25 5.23
CA PHE A 62 -3.27 -5.47 4.48
C PHE A 62 -3.89 -4.34 5.31
N LEU A 63 -4.22 -4.58 6.58
CA LEU A 63 -4.70 -3.52 7.48
C LEU A 63 -3.64 -2.45 7.73
N ALA A 64 -2.38 -2.86 7.97
CA ALA A 64 -1.25 -1.95 8.10
C ALA A 64 -1.04 -1.14 6.82
N TYR A 65 -1.12 -1.78 5.66
CA TYR A 65 -1.07 -1.14 4.35
C TYR A 65 -2.17 -0.08 4.20
N ALA A 66 -3.43 -0.42 4.47
CA ALA A 66 -4.56 0.49 4.32
C ALA A 66 -4.44 1.70 5.24
N ALA A 67 -4.07 1.50 6.52
CA ALA A 67 -3.88 2.59 7.47
C ALA A 67 -2.73 3.52 7.04
N LEU A 68 -1.60 2.95 6.63
CA LEU A 68 -0.45 3.73 6.15
C LEU A 68 -0.71 4.39 4.81
N MET A 69 -1.50 3.79 3.92
CA MET A 69 -1.93 4.41 2.68
C MET A 69 -2.71 5.69 2.98
N VAL A 70 -3.71 5.60 3.87
CA VAL A 70 -4.50 6.76 4.28
C VAL A 70 -3.59 7.84 4.84
N ALA A 71 -2.75 7.49 5.82
CA ALA A 71 -1.85 8.45 6.43
C ALA A 71 -0.91 9.07 5.39
N ALA A 72 -0.19 8.25 4.62
CA ALA A 72 0.87 8.68 3.71
C ALA A 72 0.36 9.52 2.54
N LEU A 73 -0.83 9.25 2.00
CA LEU A 73 -1.40 9.94 0.84
C LEU A 73 -2.27 11.15 1.24
N TRP A 74 -2.65 11.28 2.52
CA TRP A 74 -3.51 12.37 2.98
C TRP A 74 -2.88 13.74 2.72
N GLY A 75 -3.70 14.69 2.26
CA GLY A 75 -3.27 16.08 2.06
C GLY A 75 -2.28 16.31 0.91
N ARG A 76 -1.90 15.27 0.15
CA ARG A 76 -0.98 15.39 -1.01
C ARG A 76 -1.64 15.87 -2.31
N GLY A 77 -2.92 16.19 -2.29
CA GLY A 77 -3.66 16.63 -3.48
C GLY A 77 -3.90 15.53 -4.53
N TRP A 78 -3.76 14.25 -4.16
CA TRP A 78 -4.02 13.13 -5.06
C TRP A 78 -5.52 12.97 -5.32
N GLY A 79 -5.90 12.67 -6.57
CA GLY A 79 -7.30 12.51 -6.97
C GLY A 79 -7.87 11.16 -6.55
N VAL A 80 -9.20 11.02 -6.53
CA VAL A 80 -9.89 9.77 -6.15
C VAL A 80 -9.41 8.57 -6.98
N ALA A 81 -9.12 8.77 -8.28
CA ALA A 81 -8.59 7.71 -9.13
C ALA A 81 -7.21 7.19 -8.68
N ASP A 82 -6.35 8.04 -8.11
CA ASP A 82 -5.03 7.63 -7.60
C ASP A 82 -5.17 6.79 -6.34
N TRP A 83 -6.12 7.13 -5.47
CA TRP A 83 -6.49 6.36 -4.29
C TRP A 83 -7.05 4.99 -4.68
N LEU A 84 -8.03 4.96 -5.58
CA LEU A 84 -8.64 3.71 -6.04
C LEU A 84 -7.64 2.81 -6.77
N ARG A 85 -6.76 3.39 -7.59
CA ARG A 85 -5.65 2.65 -8.22
C ARG A 85 -4.73 2.04 -7.17
N THR A 86 -4.32 2.82 -6.19
CA THR A 86 -3.37 2.37 -5.16
C THR A 86 -4.00 1.30 -4.28
N PHE A 87 -5.25 1.48 -3.86
CA PHE A 87 -5.98 0.47 -3.10
C PHE A 87 -6.27 -0.79 -3.93
N GLY A 88 -6.78 -0.64 -5.16
CA GLY A 88 -7.09 -1.76 -6.03
C GLY A 88 -5.87 -2.59 -6.41
N ALA A 89 -4.69 -1.96 -6.51
CA ALA A 89 -3.44 -2.64 -6.77
C ALA A 89 -3.05 -3.64 -5.67
N SER A 90 -3.40 -3.42 -4.40
CA SER A 90 -3.07 -4.40 -3.34
C SER A 90 -3.99 -5.62 -3.33
N LEU A 91 -5.19 -5.53 -3.93
CA LEU A 91 -6.15 -6.64 -3.97
C LEU A 91 -5.81 -7.72 -4.99
N VAL A 92 -4.99 -7.39 -5.99
CA VAL A 92 -4.66 -8.30 -7.10
C VAL A 92 -3.24 -8.82 -6.92
N PRO A 93 -2.98 -10.14 -7.08
CA PRO A 93 -1.63 -10.66 -7.13
C PRO A 93 -0.77 -9.85 -8.12
N PHE A 94 0.45 -9.51 -7.71
CA PHE A 94 1.38 -8.63 -8.43
C PHE A 94 1.02 -7.14 -8.52
N GLY A 95 -0.21 -6.73 -8.19
CA GLY A 95 -0.66 -5.36 -8.39
C GLY A 95 0.17 -4.34 -7.60
N THR A 96 0.52 -4.64 -6.34
CA THR A 96 1.36 -3.75 -5.52
C THR A 96 2.72 -3.46 -6.17
N PHE A 97 3.35 -4.46 -6.79
CA PHE A 97 4.64 -4.30 -7.48
C PHE A 97 4.52 -3.49 -8.77
N LEU A 98 3.41 -3.65 -9.50
CA LEU A 98 3.10 -2.85 -10.69
C LEU A 98 2.75 -1.40 -10.33
N ASN A 99 2.27 -1.14 -9.11
CA ASN A 99 1.92 0.20 -8.63
C ASN A 99 3.12 0.98 -8.04
N ASP A 100 4.19 0.32 -7.59
CA ASP A 100 5.36 0.99 -7.00
C ASP A 100 6.00 2.07 -7.91
N PRO A 101 6.18 1.86 -9.24
CA PRO A 101 6.69 2.90 -10.13
C PRO A 101 5.79 4.15 -10.19
N PHE A 102 4.48 3.95 -10.10
CA PHE A 102 3.51 5.06 -10.08
C PHE A 102 3.66 5.88 -8.77
N LEU A 103 3.76 5.20 -7.62
CA LEU A 103 3.99 5.85 -6.33
C LEU A 103 5.30 6.64 -6.30
N LYS A 104 6.38 6.09 -6.87
CA LYS A 104 7.68 6.78 -7.00
C LYS A 104 7.58 8.07 -7.83
N ARG A 105 6.89 8.02 -8.98
CA ARG A 105 6.69 9.18 -9.86
C ARG A 105 5.89 10.27 -9.16
N ARG A 106 4.82 9.90 -8.45
CA ARG A 106 4.00 10.83 -7.68
C ARG A 106 4.80 11.51 -6.56
N ARG A 107 5.57 10.74 -5.78
CA ARG A 107 6.45 11.31 -4.73
C ARG A 107 7.44 12.32 -5.30
N ALA A 108 8.01 12.04 -6.47
CA ALA A 108 8.95 12.93 -7.14
C ALA A 108 8.29 14.20 -7.71
N ALA A 109 6.99 14.17 -8.02
CA ALA A 109 6.21 15.34 -8.39
C ALA A 109 5.85 16.18 -7.15
N ASP A 110 5.48 15.52 -6.04
CA ASP A 110 5.14 16.18 -4.78
C ASP A 110 6.33 16.92 -4.14
N GLY A 111 7.57 16.45 -4.36
CA GLY A 111 8.80 17.06 -3.83
C GLY A 111 9.41 18.17 -4.69
N ARG A 112 8.77 18.52 -5.82
CA ARG A 112 9.18 19.62 -6.72
C ARG A 112 8.20 20.80 -6.70
N ALA A 113 7.27 20.83 -5.74
CA ALA A 113 6.26 21.86 -5.57
C ALA A 113 6.56 22.73 -4.32
#